data_AF-A0A1A7XP43-F1
#
_entry.id   AF-A0A1A7XP43-F1
#
_cell.length_a   1.000
_cell.length_b   1.000
_cell.length_c   1.000
_cell.angle_alpha   90.00
_cell.angle_beta   90.00
_cell.angle_gamma   90.00
#
_symmetry.space_group_name_H-M   'P 1'
#
loop_
_entity.id
_entity.type
_entity.pdbx_description
1 polymer ?
#
loop_
_entity_poly.entity_id
_entity_poly.type
_entity_poly.pdbx_seq_one_letter_code
_entity_poly.pdbx_strand_id
1 'polypeptide(L)'
;TKSSYIPFRESKLTKLFQAFFCGKGKASMVVNINQCASTYDETLHVMKFSAIAKQVVQVIPDKPVDSLSPCLFGRDGKPLLRNGVIDSEALESYLSEEELLDEEADMFLLPQSELLNMIEGLRTKLLAERRRNLVQEIEIRKEMGDAMLQQILESEELRAQQIEELKESYAEKLENTFEMYKDAIKEHAYQCAMNNLEDNYVPLDEFTAEQEKVESLRHKVSELESVLSRAGGVPAPPTQEQSSQTEASNSTEDADGRFYKEKCVLERMCEDKQQLISSLEKRLMEISETLQRVRDAFIEKSTHLEALQKAADDQSRSMENVLHQSDEKDKEIASLKDQLSKLSQKTSVKKTKKGLFANLKDAVASPRKHQTGRNTRLAAAPNP
;
A
#
# COMPACT_ATOMS: atom_id res chain seq x y z
N THR A 1 -4.48 45.71 9.61
CA THR A 1 -5.01 44.32 9.50
C THR A 1 -4.79 43.64 10.84
N LYS A 2 -5.87 43.25 11.54
CA LYS A 2 -5.75 42.60 12.86
C LYS A 2 -4.91 41.33 12.69
N SER A 3 -3.78 41.20 13.37
CA SER A 3 -3.02 39.94 13.36
C SER A 3 -3.92 38.88 13.99
N SER A 4 -4.42 37.94 13.18
CA SER A 4 -5.12 36.78 13.71
C SER A 4 -4.13 35.99 14.54
N TYR A 5 -4.36 35.95 15.85
CA TYR A 5 -3.53 35.19 16.77
C TYR A 5 -3.71 33.70 16.45
N ILE A 6 -2.63 33.02 16.08
CA ILE A 6 -2.65 31.58 15.81
C ILE A 6 -2.59 30.85 17.17
N PRO A 7 -3.53 29.96 17.49
CA PRO A 7 -3.76 29.42 18.84
C PRO A 7 -2.73 28.36 19.29
N PHE A 8 -1.44 28.53 19.01
CA PHE A 8 -0.41 27.57 19.41
C PHE A 8 -0.28 27.41 20.93
N ARG A 9 -0.67 28.41 21.72
CA ARG A 9 -0.53 28.38 23.19
C ARG A 9 -1.74 27.81 23.92
N GLU A 10 -2.82 27.44 23.23
CA GLU A 10 -4.01 26.89 23.88
C GLU A 10 -3.78 25.47 24.45
N SER A 11 -2.86 24.70 23.85
CA SER A 11 -2.49 23.37 24.31
C SER A 11 -0.97 23.15 24.29
N LYS A 12 -0.48 22.26 25.18
CA LYS A 12 0.91 21.78 25.12
C LYS A 12 1.22 21.09 23.79
N LEU A 13 0.22 20.39 23.23
CA LEU A 13 0.34 19.68 21.94
C LEU A 13 0.54 20.68 20.80
N THR A 14 -0.30 21.70 20.70
CA THR A 14 -0.19 22.74 19.65
C THR A 14 1.09 23.56 19.80
N LYS A 15 1.59 23.74 21.04
CA LYS A 15 2.87 24.40 21.31
C LYS A 15 4.06 23.58 20.79
N LEU A 16 4.01 22.26 20.93
CA LEU A 16 5.04 21.36 20.38
C LEU A 16 5.08 21.44 18.85
N PHE A 17 3.91 21.47 18.21
CA PHE A 17 3.81 21.54 16.76
C PHE A 17 4.08 22.92 16.15
N GLN A 18 4.17 23.97 16.96
CA GLN A 18 4.42 25.34 16.51
C GLN A 18 5.66 25.43 15.60
N ALA A 19 6.76 24.76 15.96
CA ALA A 19 7.99 24.81 15.18
C ALA A 19 7.82 24.24 13.76
N PHE A 20 7.05 23.17 13.61
CA PHE A 20 6.79 22.52 12.32
C PHE A 20 5.87 23.37 11.44
N PHE A 21 4.78 23.91 11.99
CA PHE A 21 3.87 24.78 11.24
C PHE A 21 4.48 26.15 10.89
N CYS A 22 5.49 26.59 11.63
CA CYS A 22 6.26 27.81 11.31
C CYS A 22 7.47 27.55 10.38
N GLY A 23 7.55 26.39 9.71
CA GLY A 23 8.54 26.12 8.65
C GLY A 23 9.92 25.68 9.15
N LYS A 24 10.08 25.31 10.42
CA LYS A 24 11.36 24.82 10.99
C LYS A 24 11.51 23.29 10.88
N GLY A 25 10.63 22.61 10.15
CA GLY A 25 10.67 21.17 9.97
C GLY A 25 9.63 20.72 8.95
N LYS A 26 9.71 19.46 8.51
CA LYS A 26 8.72 18.83 7.64
C LYS A 26 7.67 18.14 8.51
N ALA A 27 6.39 18.28 8.14
CA ALA A 27 5.29 17.58 8.79
C ALA A 27 4.60 16.63 7.80
N SER A 28 4.21 15.45 8.28
CA SER A 28 3.36 14.50 7.56
C SER A 28 2.19 14.12 8.46
N MET A 29 1.01 13.99 7.88
CA MET A 29 -0.22 13.61 8.58
C MET A 29 -0.72 12.29 8.02
N VAL A 30 -0.94 11.31 8.88
CA VAL A 30 -1.57 10.03 8.55
C VAL A 30 -3.00 10.06 9.06
N VAL A 31 -3.95 9.76 8.18
CA VAL A 31 -5.37 9.81 8.47
C VAL A 31 -5.93 8.40 8.41
N ASN A 32 -6.39 7.88 9.55
CA ASN A 32 -7.01 6.56 9.63
C ASN A 32 -8.53 6.69 9.50
N ILE A 33 -9.16 5.81 8.72
CA ILE A 33 -10.59 5.85 8.41
C ILE A 33 -11.25 4.55 8.86
N ASN A 34 -12.39 4.67 9.55
CA ASN A 34 -13.26 3.53 9.85
C ASN A 34 -14.26 3.34 8.69
N GLN A 35 -14.42 2.10 8.22
CA GLN A 35 -15.35 1.76 7.13
C GLN A 35 -16.80 1.57 7.63
N CYS A 36 -17.02 1.58 8.95
CA CYS A 36 -18.34 1.40 9.53
C CYS A 36 -19.23 2.64 9.32
N ALA A 37 -20.44 2.42 8.79
CA ALA A 37 -21.41 3.47 8.51
C ALA A 37 -21.85 4.26 9.76
N SER A 38 -21.81 3.65 10.95
CA SER A 38 -22.17 4.32 12.21
C SER A 38 -21.22 5.47 12.57
N THR A 39 -19.96 5.42 12.11
CA THR A 39 -18.92 6.45 12.34
C THR A 39 -18.75 7.39 11.15
N TYR A 40 -19.73 7.42 10.24
CA TYR A 40 -19.65 8.20 9.01
C TYR A 40 -19.46 9.70 9.29
N ASP A 41 -20.23 10.29 10.20
CA ASP A 41 -20.17 11.72 10.49
C ASP A 41 -18.83 12.13 11.13
N GLU A 42 -18.28 11.27 11.98
CA GLU A 42 -16.96 11.44 12.59
C GLU A 42 -15.85 11.34 11.53
N THR A 43 -15.93 10.33 10.66
CA THR A 43 -15.01 10.13 9.54
C THR A 43 -15.07 11.32 8.58
N LEU A 44 -16.26 11.83 8.27
CA LEU A 44 -16.46 13.01 7.45
C LEU A 44 -15.83 14.24 8.08
N HIS A 45 -15.92 14.40 9.40
CA HIS A 45 -15.27 15.50 10.12
C HIS A 45 -13.74 15.43 10.02
N VAL A 46 -13.16 14.24 10.23
CA VAL A 46 -11.71 14.01 10.08
C VAL A 46 -11.24 14.29 8.66
N MET A 47 -12.01 13.87 7.65
CA MET A 47 -11.70 14.15 6.24
C MET A 47 -11.75 15.64 5.91
N LYS A 48 -12.75 16.37 6.43
CA LYS A 48 -12.83 17.83 6.31
C LYS A 48 -11.63 18.52 6.94
N PHE A 49 -11.24 18.12 8.15
CA PHE A 49 -10.04 18.65 8.81
C PHE A 49 -8.77 18.39 7.98
N SER A 50 -8.62 17.18 7.46
CA SER A 50 -7.47 16.79 6.63
C SER A 50 -7.38 17.60 5.34
N ALA A 51 -8.52 17.87 4.69
CA ALA A 51 -8.61 18.72 3.52
C ALA A 51 -8.16 20.16 3.81
N ILE A 52 -8.51 20.71 4.98
CA ILE A 52 -8.06 22.04 5.43
C ILE A 52 -6.56 22.02 5.73
N ALA A 53 -6.07 20.99 6.44
CA ALA A 53 -4.66 20.85 6.78
C ALA A 53 -3.75 20.81 5.54
N LYS A 54 -4.22 20.19 4.44
CA LYS A 54 -3.51 20.15 3.16
C LYS A 54 -3.27 21.54 2.54
N GLN A 55 -4.10 22.53 2.86
CA GLN A 55 -3.95 23.90 2.34
C GLN A 55 -2.84 24.68 3.06
N VAL A 56 -2.32 24.17 4.17
CA VAL A 56 -1.26 24.82 4.93
C VAL A 56 0.08 24.59 4.22
N VAL A 57 0.52 25.60 3.47
CA VAL A 57 1.82 25.60 2.79
C VAL A 57 2.90 26.03 3.77
N GLN A 58 3.82 25.11 4.10
CA GLN A 58 5.01 25.43 4.87
C GLN A 58 6.10 25.95 3.91
N VAL A 59 6.46 27.22 4.03
CA VAL A 59 7.66 27.75 3.37
C VAL A 59 8.85 27.33 4.22
N ILE A 60 9.38 26.14 3.92
CA ILE A 60 10.65 25.68 4.51
C ILE A 60 11.74 26.32 3.65
N PRO A 61 12.57 27.23 4.18
CA PRO A 61 13.73 27.70 3.44
C PRO A 61 14.61 26.49 3.15
N ASP A 62 14.94 26.26 1.89
CA ASP A 62 15.92 25.26 1.48
C ASP A 62 17.28 25.66 2.07
N LYS A 63 17.53 25.24 3.30
CA LYS A 63 18.90 25.17 3.81
C LYS A 63 19.52 23.97 3.10
N PRO A 64 20.63 24.16 2.35
CA PRO A 64 21.41 23.02 1.90
C PRO A 64 21.74 22.20 3.14
N VAL A 65 21.70 20.88 2.98
CA VAL A 65 21.96 19.91 4.03
C VAL A 65 23.45 20.02 4.38
N ASP A 66 23.81 21.03 5.16
CA ASP A 66 25.14 21.16 5.72
C ASP A 66 25.26 20.06 6.76
N SER A 67 26.14 19.12 6.42
CA SER A 67 26.64 18.01 7.24
C SER A 67 26.50 18.23 8.75
N LEU A 68 26.08 17.19 9.46
CA LEU A 68 26.15 17.06 10.92
C LEU A 68 27.62 17.04 11.39
N SER A 69 28.36 18.12 11.15
CA SER A 69 29.69 18.34 11.69
C SER A 69 29.55 19.03 13.06
N PRO A 70 30.29 18.58 14.09
CA PRO A 70 30.28 19.24 15.39
C PRO A 70 30.71 20.70 15.27
N CYS A 71 29.81 21.65 15.56
CA CYS A 71 30.13 23.07 15.62
C CYS A 71 30.61 23.41 17.04
N LEU A 72 31.80 23.99 17.16
CA LEU A 72 32.29 24.55 18.42
C LEU A 72 31.62 25.91 18.64
N PHE A 73 31.05 26.12 19.82
CA PHE A 73 30.41 27.37 20.23
C PHE A 73 31.27 28.11 21.24
N GLY A 74 31.36 29.43 21.11
CA GLY A 74 32.03 30.29 22.07
C GLY A 74 31.23 30.43 23.36
N ARG A 75 31.85 31.03 24.39
CA ARG A 75 31.23 31.26 25.71
C ARG A 75 30.00 32.17 25.66
N ASP A 76 29.84 32.95 24.58
CA ASP A 76 28.70 33.82 24.28
C ASP A 76 27.59 33.14 23.46
N GLY A 77 27.72 31.83 23.20
CA GLY A 77 26.73 31.04 22.47
C GLY A 77 26.75 31.24 20.95
N LYS A 78 27.73 31.96 20.42
CA LYS A 78 27.90 32.15 18.97
C LYS A 78 28.78 31.04 18.38
N PRO A 79 28.49 30.58 17.15
CA PRO A 79 29.30 29.58 16.48
C PRO A 79 30.70 30.14 16.16
N LEU A 80 31.76 29.44 16.57
CA LEU A 80 33.16 29.82 16.31
C LEU A 80 33.58 29.58 14.85
N LEU A 81 32.70 28.94 14.07
CA LEU A 81 32.88 28.64 12.66
C LEU A 81 31.91 29.47 11.84
N ARG A 82 32.43 30.47 11.14
CA ARG A 82 31.69 31.19 10.10
C ARG A 82 32.34 30.85 8.75
N ASN A 83 31.59 30.20 7.87
CA ASN A 83 32.01 29.84 6.51
C ASN A 83 33.25 28.91 6.42
N GLY A 84 33.47 28.05 7.43
CA GLY A 84 34.54 27.04 7.39
C GLY A 84 35.95 27.55 7.72
N VAL A 85 36.09 28.81 8.15
CA VAL A 85 37.34 29.39 8.67
C VAL A 85 37.17 29.64 10.16
N ILE A 86 38.19 29.26 10.96
CA ILE A 86 38.23 29.56 12.40
C ILE A 86 38.46 31.07 12.55
N ASP A 87 37.56 31.75 13.25
CA ASP A 87 37.73 33.18 13.54
C ASP A 87 38.82 33.36 14.60
N SER A 88 39.99 33.88 14.20
CA SER A 88 41.15 34.04 15.09
C SER A 88 40.87 34.93 16.30
N GLU A 89 40.03 35.97 16.15
CA GLU A 89 39.66 36.87 17.26
C GLU A 89 38.79 36.15 18.31
N ALA A 90 37.90 35.26 17.87
CA ALA A 90 37.07 34.46 18.77
C ALA A 90 37.86 33.34 19.46
N LEU A 91 38.91 32.81 18.81
CA LEU A 91 39.79 31.80 19.38
C LEU A 91 40.77 32.40 20.41
N GLU A 92 41.33 33.60 20.16
CA GLU A 92 42.17 34.31 21.14
C GLU A 92 41.41 34.69 22.42
N SER A 93 40.15 35.11 22.28
CA SER A 93 39.27 35.37 23.42
C SER A 93 38.95 34.12 24.24
N TYR A 94 38.99 32.92 23.64
CA TYR A 94 38.78 31.65 24.33
C TYR A 94 40.03 31.18 25.09
N LEU A 95 41.22 31.57 24.62
CA LEU A 95 42.51 31.14 25.16
C LEU A 95 43.13 32.11 26.18
N SER A 96 42.60 33.31 26.34
CA SER A 96 43.08 34.26 27.35
C SER A 96 42.62 33.87 28.75
N GLU A 97 43.42 33.04 29.42
CA GLU A 97 43.35 32.71 30.85
C GLU A 97 43.89 33.87 31.70
N GLU A 98 43.17 34.98 31.82
CA GLU A 98 43.59 36.07 32.70
C GLU A 98 42.44 36.68 33.49
N GLU A 99 41.87 35.88 34.39
CA GLU A 99 41.35 36.31 35.70
C GLU A 99 40.93 35.06 36.48
N LEU A 100 41.23 35.03 37.79
CA LEU A 100 40.95 33.96 38.77
C LEU A 100 42.10 32.99 39.10
N LEU A 101 43.29 33.53 39.40
CA LEU A 101 44.19 32.89 40.35
C LEU A 101 44.21 33.69 41.64
N ASP A 102 43.30 33.33 42.55
CA ASP A 102 43.55 33.46 43.99
C ASP A 102 43.44 32.07 44.62
N GLU A 103 44.32 31.86 45.58
CA GLU A 103 44.85 30.62 46.13
C GLU A 103 43.81 29.61 46.64
N GLU A 104 44.01 28.31 46.42
CA GLU A 104 44.51 27.38 47.46
C GLU A 104 44.62 25.96 46.89
N ALA A 105 45.77 25.33 47.12
CA ALA A 105 46.11 24.00 46.66
C ALA A 105 45.24 22.91 47.33
N ASP A 106 44.74 21.96 46.54
CA ASP A 106 45.31 20.60 46.45
C ASP A 106 44.35 19.69 45.66
N MET A 107 44.15 20.01 44.37
CA MET A 107 43.54 19.07 43.43
C MET A 107 44.68 18.18 42.95
N PHE A 108 44.82 16.98 43.52
CA PHE A 108 45.71 15.94 43.00
C PHE A 108 45.60 15.89 41.47
N LEU A 109 46.59 16.46 40.78
CA LEU A 109 46.70 16.38 39.34
C LEU A 109 46.99 14.92 39.03
N LEU A 110 45.95 14.15 38.76
CA LEU A 110 46.11 12.82 38.16
C LEU A 110 47.09 13.00 36.99
N PRO A 111 48.19 12.23 36.94
CA PRO A 111 49.14 12.31 35.83
C PRO A 111 48.38 12.32 34.51
N GLN A 112 48.74 13.21 33.59
CA GLN A 112 48.02 13.40 32.31
C GLN A 112 47.77 12.08 31.57
N SER A 113 48.68 11.11 31.72
CA SER A 113 48.55 9.74 31.23
C SER A 113 47.37 8.96 31.83
N GLU A 114 47.11 9.08 33.13
CA GLU A 114 46.02 8.39 33.82
C GLU A 114 44.65 8.98 33.45
N LEU A 115 44.57 10.30 33.28
CA LEU A 115 43.36 10.97 32.78
C LEU A 115 43.04 10.56 31.34
N LEU A 116 44.05 10.50 30.46
CA LEU A 116 43.88 10.03 29.09
C LEU A 116 43.43 8.55 29.05
N ASN A 117 44.04 7.69 29.87
CA ASN A 117 43.62 6.29 30.00
C ASN A 117 42.18 6.17 30.51
N MET A 118 41.76 7.03 31.45
CA MET A 118 40.37 7.05 31.94
C MET A 118 39.40 7.51 30.85
N ILE A 119 39.74 8.56 30.09
CA ILE A 119 38.93 9.06 28.97
C ILE A 119 38.78 7.96 27.90
N GLU A 120 39.86 7.26 27.56
CA GLU A 120 39.84 6.15 26.60
C GLU A 120 39.02 4.96 27.14
N GLY A 121 39.13 4.64 28.42
CA GLY A 121 38.31 3.64 29.11
C GLY A 121 36.81 4.00 29.13
N LEU A 122 36.47 5.27 29.30
CA LEU A 122 35.08 5.74 29.26
C LEU A 122 34.53 5.74 27.83
N ARG A 123 35.35 6.12 26.83
CA ARG A 123 34.97 6.06 25.41
C ARG A 123 34.68 4.63 24.97
N THR A 124 35.53 3.68 25.35
CA THR A 124 35.32 2.25 25.04
C THR A 124 34.06 1.71 25.70
N LYS A 125 33.81 2.03 26.97
CA LYS A 125 32.54 1.67 27.66
C LYS A 125 31.32 2.31 27.00
N LEU A 126 31.39 3.59 26.63
CA LEU A 126 30.30 4.28 25.93
C LEU A 126 29.99 3.63 24.59
N LEU A 127 31.02 3.27 23.82
CA LEU A 127 30.84 2.57 22.55
C LEU A 127 30.26 1.16 22.74
N ALA A 128 30.70 0.44 23.78
CA ALA A 128 30.15 -0.86 24.13
C ALA A 128 28.66 -0.77 24.52
N GLU A 129 28.29 0.20 25.36
CA GLU A 129 26.89 0.44 25.74
C GLU A 129 26.03 0.84 24.54
N ARG A 130 26.54 1.70 23.64
CA ARG A 130 25.82 2.06 22.40
C ARG A 130 25.58 0.84 21.50
N ARG A 131 26.57 -0.03 21.36
CA ARG A 131 26.43 -1.28 20.59
C ARG A 131 25.41 -2.21 21.24
N ARG A 132 25.48 -2.39 22.56
CA ARG A 132 24.51 -3.19 23.32
C ARG A 132 23.09 -2.67 23.15
N ASN A 133 22.90 -1.36 23.28
CA ASN A 133 21.59 -0.71 23.11
C ASN A 133 21.06 -0.91 21.69
N LEU A 134 21.89 -0.74 20.66
CA LEU A 134 21.47 -0.97 19.27
C LEU A 134 21.03 -2.42 19.04
N VAL A 135 21.76 -3.40 19.58
CA VAL A 135 21.38 -4.82 19.47
C VAL A 135 20.03 -5.08 20.15
N GLN A 136 19.83 -4.55 21.36
CA GLN A 136 18.56 -4.68 22.09
C GLN A 136 17.40 -4.02 21.34
N GLU A 137 17.61 -2.83 20.77
CA GLU A 137 16.58 -2.13 19.97
C GLU A 137 16.18 -2.95 18.74
N ILE A 138 17.15 -3.57 18.04
CA ILE A 138 16.89 -4.44 16.89
C ILE A 138 16.10 -5.68 17.34
N GLU A 139 16.48 -6.30 18.46
CA GLU A 139 15.80 -7.47 19.02
C GLU A 139 14.36 -7.15 19.42
N ILE A 140 14.13 -6.07 20.17
CA ILE A 140 12.78 -5.63 20.58
C ILE A 140 11.91 -5.34 19.36
N ARG A 141 12.44 -4.66 18.34
CA ARG A 141 11.67 -4.37 17.11
C ARG A 141 11.34 -5.64 16.35
N LYS A 142 12.24 -6.62 16.33
CA LYS A 142 11.99 -7.92 15.72
C LYS A 142 10.91 -8.67 16.48
N GLU A 143 11.04 -8.82 17.79
CA GLU A 143 10.05 -9.51 18.63
C GLU A 143 8.65 -8.86 18.53
N MET A 144 8.59 -7.52 18.57
CA MET A 144 7.34 -6.78 18.40
C MET A 144 6.76 -6.96 16.99
N GLY A 145 7.62 -6.98 15.96
CA GLY A 145 7.23 -7.24 14.58
C GLY A 145 6.66 -8.64 14.39
N ASP A 146 7.34 -9.66 14.93
CA ASP A 146 6.92 -11.06 14.91
C ASP A 146 5.59 -11.23 15.64
N ALA A 147 5.43 -10.63 16.83
CA ALA A 147 4.17 -10.66 17.58
C ALA A 147 3.01 -9.98 16.84
N MET A 148 3.25 -8.82 16.21
CA MET A 148 2.23 -8.13 15.42
C MET A 148 1.84 -8.96 14.19
N LEU A 149 2.81 -9.57 13.52
CA LEU A 149 2.56 -10.45 12.37
C LEU A 149 1.72 -11.66 12.78
N GLN A 150 2.07 -12.30 13.90
CA GLN A 150 1.31 -13.42 14.45
C GLN A 150 -0.15 -13.05 14.71
N GLN A 151 -0.40 -11.90 15.35
CA GLN A 151 -1.76 -11.41 15.60
C GLN A 151 -2.55 -11.14 14.31
N ILE A 152 -1.89 -10.59 13.28
CA ILE A 152 -2.54 -10.35 11.98
C ILE A 152 -2.96 -11.67 11.34
N LEU A 153 -2.08 -12.67 11.31
CA LEU A 153 -2.34 -13.99 10.75
C LEU A 153 -3.48 -14.70 11.49
N GLU A 154 -3.45 -14.71 12.82
CA GLU A 154 -4.54 -15.28 13.64
C GLU A 154 -5.88 -14.59 13.36
N SER A 155 -5.87 -13.25 13.21
CA SER A 155 -7.09 -12.50 12.90
C SER A 155 -7.60 -12.75 11.47
N GLU A 156 -6.71 -13.01 10.52
CA GLU A 156 -7.05 -13.35 9.13
C GLU A 156 -7.65 -14.74 9.07
N GLU A 157 -7.06 -15.72 9.76
CA GLU A 157 -7.56 -17.08 9.86
C GLU A 157 -8.97 -17.11 10.45
N LEU A 158 -9.21 -16.39 11.55
CA LEU A 158 -10.55 -16.30 12.15
C LEU A 158 -11.58 -15.70 11.18
N ARG A 159 -11.21 -14.65 10.43
CA ARG A 159 -12.11 -14.08 9.42
C ARG A 159 -12.38 -15.04 8.26
N ALA A 160 -11.36 -15.78 7.82
CA ALA A 160 -11.52 -16.78 6.77
C ALA A 160 -12.48 -17.90 7.21
N GLN A 161 -12.34 -18.39 8.44
CA GLN A 161 -13.26 -19.38 9.04
C GLN A 161 -14.69 -18.85 9.09
N GLN A 162 -14.91 -17.63 9.58
CA GLN A 162 -16.23 -17.00 9.62
C GLN A 162 -16.88 -16.88 8.23
N ILE A 163 -16.11 -16.53 7.21
CA ILE A 163 -16.58 -16.45 5.82
C ILE A 163 -16.98 -17.84 5.31
N GLU A 164 -16.21 -18.87 5.64
CA GLU A 164 -16.48 -20.24 5.20
C GLU A 164 -17.73 -20.82 5.87
N GLU A 165 -17.91 -20.62 7.19
CA GLU A 165 -19.13 -20.98 7.92
C GLU A 165 -20.37 -20.29 7.32
N LEU A 166 -20.24 -19.00 6.97
CA LEU A 166 -21.30 -18.26 6.29
C LEU A 166 -21.65 -18.91 4.95
N LYS A 167 -20.67 -19.24 4.11
CA LYS A 167 -20.91 -19.90 2.82
C LYS A 167 -21.57 -21.26 2.99
N GLU A 168 -21.11 -22.07 3.95
CA GLU A 168 -21.70 -23.37 4.25
C GLU A 168 -23.16 -23.22 4.67
N SER A 169 -23.46 -22.27 5.56
CA SER A 169 -24.83 -21.98 5.98
C SER A 169 -25.74 -21.52 4.83
N TYR A 170 -25.21 -20.79 3.85
CA TYR A 170 -25.95 -20.40 2.66
C TYR A 170 -26.16 -21.56 1.69
N ALA A 171 -25.15 -22.42 1.54
CA ALA A 171 -25.25 -23.63 0.73
C ALA A 171 -26.29 -24.60 1.30
N GLU A 172 -26.30 -24.80 2.63
CA GLU A 172 -27.30 -25.64 3.31
C GLU A 172 -28.72 -25.08 3.13
N LYS A 173 -28.91 -23.76 3.25
CA LYS A 173 -30.21 -23.13 2.97
C LYS A 173 -30.66 -23.36 1.54
N LEU A 174 -29.77 -23.25 0.57
CA LEU A 174 -30.08 -23.50 -0.84
C LEU A 174 -30.47 -24.96 -1.05
N GLU A 175 -29.71 -25.91 -0.50
CA GLU A 175 -30.02 -27.34 -0.60
C GLU A 175 -31.37 -27.67 0.04
N ASN A 176 -31.66 -27.12 1.23
CA ASN A 176 -32.96 -27.28 1.89
C ASN A 176 -34.10 -26.74 1.03
N THR A 177 -33.94 -25.57 0.41
CA THR A 177 -34.96 -25.03 -0.51
C THR A 177 -35.11 -25.89 -1.76
N PHE A 178 -34.01 -26.43 -2.28
CA PHE A 178 -34.03 -27.30 -3.44
C PHE A 178 -34.79 -28.60 -3.14
N GLU A 179 -34.56 -29.23 -1.98
CA GLU A 179 -35.32 -30.42 -1.61
C GLU A 179 -36.81 -30.13 -1.39
N MET A 180 -37.16 -28.99 -0.78
CA MET A 180 -38.56 -28.58 -0.69
C MET A 180 -39.24 -28.48 -2.06
N TYR A 181 -38.57 -27.88 -3.05
CA TYR A 181 -39.11 -27.81 -4.42
C TYR A 181 -39.20 -29.18 -5.07
N LYS A 182 -38.20 -30.04 -4.88
CA LYS A 182 -38.18 -31.40 -5.42
C LYS A 182 -39.33 -32.23 -4.86
N ASP A 183 -39.59 -32.16 -3.56
CA ASP A 183 -40.72 -32.88 -2.95
C ASP A 183 -42.07 -32.29 -3.38
N ALA A 184 -42.20 -30.96 -3.49
CA ALA A 184 -43.41 -30.35 -4.02
C ALA A 184 -43.72 -30.78 -5.47
N ILE A 185 -42.70 -30.89 -6.32
CA ILE A 185 -42.84 -31.38 -7.70
C ILE A 185 -43.26 -32.85 -7.71
N LYS A 186 -42.65 -33.69 -6.86
CA LYS A 186 -43.04 -35.10 -6.74
C LYS A 186 -44.50 -35.24 -6.32
N GLU A 187 -44.95 -34.47 -5.32
CA GLU A 187 -46.34 -34.54 -4.87
C GLU A 187 -47.33 -34.01 -5.89
N HIS A 188 -47.00 -32.93 -6.59
CA HIS A 188 -47.83 -32.48 -7.68
C HIS A 188 -47.93 -33.55 -8.80
N ALA A 189 -46.82 -34.18 -9.17
CA ALA A 189 -46.83 -35.25 -10.16
C ALA A 189 -47.66 -36.47 -9.69
N TYR A 190 -47.54 -36.85 -8.42
CA TYR A 190 -48.33 -37.93 -7.82
C TYR A 190 -49.82 -37.61 -7.79
N GLN A 191 -50.20 -36.41 -7.34
CA GLN A 191 -51.59 -35.93 -7.34
C GLN A 191 -52.18 -35.90 -8.74
N CYS A 192 -51.44 -35.39 -9.73
CA CYS A 192 -51.87 -35.46 -11.13
C CYS A 192 -52.10 -36.90 -11.59
N ALA A 193 -51.21 -37.84 -11.25
CA ALA A 193 -51.36 -39.24 -11.62
C ALA A 193 -52.58 -39.89 -10.94
N MET A 194 -52.85 -39.58 -9.67
CA MET A 194 -54.01 -40.08 -8.93
C MET A 194 -55.33 -39.51 -9.47
N ASN A 195 -55.40 -38.20 -9.73
CA ASN A 195 -56.60 -37.57 -10.29
C ASN A 195 -56.92 -38.11 -11.69
N ASN A 196 -55.91 -38.36 -12.53
CA ASN A 196 -56.12 -39.02 -13.82
C ASN A 196 -56.69 -40.45 -13.67
N LEU A 197 -56.35 -41.16 -12.60
CA LEU A 197 -56.89 -42.49 -12.34
C LEU A 197 -58.36 -42.42 -11.89
N GLU A 198 -58.71 -41.41 -11.11
CA GLU A 198 -60.07 -41.13 -10.65
C GLU A 198 -60.99 -40.67 -11.80
N ASP A 199 -60.52 -39.75 -12.65
CA ASP A 199 -61.28 -39.24 -13.80
C ASP A 199 -61.58 -40.32 -14.85
N ASN A 200 -60.75 -41.37 -14.94
CA ASN A 200 -60.94 -42.49 -15.86
C ASN A 200 -61.63 -43.71 -15.21
N TYR A 201 -62.10 -43.59 -13.97
CA TYR A 201 -62.77 -44.69 -13.27
C TYR A 201 -64.25 -44.75 -13.64
N VAL A 202 -64.65 -45.82 -14.34
CA VAL A 202 -66.06 -46.12 -14.61
C VAL A 202 -66.50 -47.28 -13.71
N PRO A 203 -67.51 -47.09 -12.84
CA PRO A 203 -68.06 -48.17 -12.02
C PRO A 203 -68.53 -49.35 -12.89
N LEU A 204 -68.27 -50.58 -12.45
CA LEU A 204 -68.54 -51.79 -13.24
C LEU A 204 -70.01 -51.92 -13.64
N ASP A 205 -70.92 -51.53 -12.75
CA ASP A 205 -72.37 -51.57 -13.00
C ASP A 205 -72.77 -50.60 -14.13
N GLU A 206 -72.18 -49.40 -14.18
CA GLU A 206 -72.40 -48.44 -15.26
C GLU A 206 -71.84 -48.94 -16.58
N PHE A 207 -70.63 -49.52 -16.56
CA PHE A 207 -70.03 -50.13 -17.75
C PHE A 207 -70.87 -51.28 -18.32
N THR A 208 -71.36 -52.19 -17.46
CA THR A 208 -72.21 -53.31 -17.91
C THR A 208 -73.56 -52.85 -18.47
N ALA A 209 -74.21 -51.87 -17.81
CA ALA A 209 -75.44 -51.29 -18.30
C ALA A 209 -75.27 -50.56 -19.64
N GLU A 210 -74.13 -49.90 -19.83
CA GLU A 210 -73.80 -49.25 -21.10
C GLU A 210 -73.49 -50.28 -22.20
N GLN A 211 -72.84 -51.39 -21.86
CA GLN A 211 -72.57 -52.50 -22.79
C GLN A 211 -73.89 -53.16 -23.26
N GLU A 212 -74.83 -53.45 -22.35
CA GLU A 212 -76.16 -53.97 -22.69
C GLU A 212 -76.95 -52.99 -23.57
N LYS A 213 -76.87 -51.68 -23.29
CA LYS A 213 -77.48 -50.65 -24.15
C LYS A 213 -76.88 -50.66 -25.55
N VAL A 214 -75.56 -50.74 -25.67
CA VAL A 214 -74.86 -50.83 -26.97
C VAL A 214 -75.27 -52.09 -27.72
N GLU A 215 -75.37 -53.25 -27.05
CA GLU A 215 -75.85 -54.48 -27.66
C GLU A 215 -77.30 -54.37 -28.13
N SER A 216 -78.16 -53.75 -27.33
CA SER A 216 -79.56 -53.50 -27.72
C SER A 216 -79.67 -52.56 -28.92
N LEU A 217 -78.82 -51.52 -29.00
CA LEU A 217 -78.75 -50.60 -30.12
C LEU A 217 -78.17 -51.28 -31.36
N ARG A 218 -77.15 -52.13 -31.22
CA ARG A 218 -76.60 -52.94 -32.32
C ARG A 218 -77.66 -53.89 -32.88
N HIS A 219 -78.46 -54.52 -32.02
CA HIS A 219 -79.60 -55.34 -32.44
C HIS A 219 -80.63 -54.50 -33.20
N LYS A 220 -81.01 -53.32 -32.71
CA LYS A 220 -81.93 -52.41 -33.40
C LYS A 220 -81.38 -51.90 -34.74
N VAL A 221 -80.09 -51.59 -34.82
CA VAL A 221 -79.44 -51.19 -36.07
C VAL A 221 -79.48 -52.35 -37.07
N SER A 222 -79.14 -53.57 -36.64
CA SER A 222 -79.21 -54.76 -37.49
C SER A 222 -80.65 -55.07 -37.94
N GLU A 223 -81.64 -54.85 -37.07
CA GLU A 223 -83.06 -54.99 -37.39
C GLU A 223 -83.50 -53.95 -38.41
N LEU A 224 -83.14 -52.67 -38.23
CA LEU A 224 -83.42 -51.59 -39.18
C LEU A 224 -82.72 -51.80 -40.52
N GLU A 225 -81.48 -52.28 -40.53
CA GLU A 225 -80.75 -52.65 -41.74
C GLU A 225 -81.41 -53.84 -42.45
N SER A 226 -81.95 -54.81 -41.72
CA SER A 226 -82.70 -55.93 -42.29
C SER A 226 -84.03 -55.48 -42.90
N VAL A 227 -84.69 -54.49 -42.31
CA VAL A 227 -85.93 -53.87 -42.82
C VAL A 227 -85.63 -53.00 -44.05
N LEU A 228 -84.53 -52.24 -44.03
CA LEU A 228 -84.04 -51.47 -45.17
C LEU A 228 -83.66 -52.38 -46.36
N SER A 229 -83.12 -53.57 -46.06
CA SER A 229 -82.80 -54.60 -47.08
C SER A 229 -84.05 -55.30 -47.65
N ARG A 230 -85.18 -55.25 -46.94
CA ARG A 230 -86.46 -55.88 -47.35
C ARG A 230 -87.40 -54.92 -48.08
N ALA A 231 -87.29 -53.62 -47.83
CA ALA A 231 -87.98 -52.57 -48.56
C ALA A 231 -87.08 -52.07 -49.70
N GLY A 232 -87.14 -52.75 -50.86
CA GLY A 232 -86.46 -52.27 -52.06
C GLY A 232 -86.96 -50.88 -52.46
N GLY A 233 -86.10 -49.88 -52.33
CA GLY A 233 -86.41 -48.52 -52.79
C GLY A 233 -85.28 -47.54 -52.47
N VAL A 234 -84.65 -47.02 -53.52
CA VAL A 234 -83.84 -45.80 -53.46
C VAL A 234 -84.75 -44.63 -53.10
N PRO A 235 -84.30 -43.69 -52.26
CA PRO A 235 -84.57 -42.28 -52.55
C PRO A 235 -83.32 -41.40 -52.48
N ALA A 236 -83.36 -40.36 -53.32
CA ALA A 236 -82.44 -39.25 -53.42
C ALA A 236 -82.53 -38.30 -52.18
N PRO A 237 -81.67 -37.26 -52.07
CA PRO A 237 -81.28 -36.62 -50.80
C PRO A 237 -82.34 -35.66 -50.26
N PRO A 238 -82.32 -35.32 -48.95
CA PRO A 238 -83.03 -34.16 -48.46
C PRO A 238 -82.09 -32.97 -48.19
N THR A 239 -82.57 -31.82 -48.63
CA THR A 239 -82.15 -30.47 -48.30
C THR A 239 -82.72 -30.08 -46.93
N GLN A 240 -81.87 -29.52 -46.07
CA GLN A 240 -82.09 -28.46 -45.07
C GLN A 240 -83.32 -28.53 -44.13
N GLU A 241 -83.10 -28.57 -42.80
CA GLU A 241 -83.46 -27.47 -41.87
C GLU A 241 -83.03 -27.71 -40.40
N GLN A 242 -82.41 -26.66 -39.83
CA GLN A 242 -82.56 -26.05 -38.49
C GLN A 242 -82.35 -26.81 -37.15
N SER A 243 -81.80 -26.02 -36.21
CA SER A 243 -81.73 -26.17 -34.74
C SER A 243 -80.41 -26.77 -34.24
N SER A 244 -79.63 -26.12 -33.37
CA SER A 244 -80.03 -25.29 -32.23
C SER A 244 -79.02 -24.19 -31.94
N GLN A 245 -79.56 -23.06 -31.46
CA GLN A 245 -78.84 -21.95 -30.88
C GLN A 245 -78.01 -22.45 -29.68
N THR A 246 -76.71 -22.21 -29.72
CA THR A 246 -75.89 -22.15 -28.50
C THR A 246 -75.90 -20.69 -28.05
N GLU A 247 -76.52 -20.42 -26.90
CA GLU A 247 -76.42 -19.13 -26.25
C GLU A 247 -74.94 -18.80 -26.01
N ALA A 248 -74.46 -17.74 -26.64
CA ALA A 248 -73.25 -17.08 -26.22
C ALA A 248 -73.55 -16.44 -24.86
N SER A 249 -73.13 -17.11 -23.79
CA SER A 249 -73.20 -16.59 -22.44
C SER A 249 -72.38 -15.30 -22.35
N ASN A 250 -73.11 -14.19 -22.20
CA ASN A 250 -72.56 -12.89 -21.84
C ASN A 250 -71.78 -13.00 -20.53
N SER A 251 -70.45 -13.07 -20.59
CA SER A 251 -69.58 -12.86 -19.42
C SER A 251 -68.20 -12.28 -19.77
N THR A 252 -67.99 -11.81 -21.01
CA THR A 252 -66.67 -11.40 -21.52
C THR A 252 -66.23 -9.99 -21.12
N GLU A 253 -67.08 -9.14 -20.54
CA GLU A 253 -66.66 -7.77 -20.20
C GLU A 253 -65.73 -7.70 -18.98
N ASP A 254 -65.77 -8.67 -18.06
CA ASP A 254 -64.97 -8.64 -16.83
C ASP A 254 -63.61 -9.38 -16.96
N ALA A 255 -63.45 -10.20 -18.00
CA ALA A 255 -62.21 -10.93 -18.32
C ALA A 255 -61.24 -10.06 -19.14
N ASP A 256 -61.75 -9.31 -20.13
CA ASP A 256 -60.94 -8.42 -20.97
C ASP A 256 -60.34 -7.25 -20.18
N GLY A 257 -61.11 -6.68 -19.25
CA GLY A 257 -60.63 -5.61 -18.37
C GLY A 257 -59.51 -6.07 -17.42
N ARG A 258 -59.56 -7.33 -16.95
CA ARG A 258 -58.53 -7.92 -16.09
C ARG A 258 -57.24 -8.19 -16.85
N PHE A 259 -57.33 -8.76 -18.05
CA PHE A 259 -56.18 -9.00 -18.94
C PHE A 259 -55.47 -7.71 -19.36
N TYR A 260 -56.21 -6.64 -19.67
CA TYR A 260 -55.60 -5.34 -19.98
C TYR A 260 -54.84 -4.73 -18.80
N LYS A 261 -55.37 -4.90 -17.58
CA LYS A 261 -54.73 -4.39 -16.36
C LYS A 261 -53.47 -5.16 -16.03
N GLU A 262 -53.50 -6.48 -16.14
CA GLU A 262 -52.33 -7.35 -15.99
C GLU A 262 -51.26 -7.06 -17.04
N LYS A 263 -51.64 -6.87 -18.30
CA LYS A 263 -50.73 -6.48 -19.38
C LYS A 263 -50.02 -5.15 -19.08
N CYS A 264 -50.76 -4.13 -18.63
CA CYS A 264 -50.20 -2.83 -18.25
C CYS A 264 -49.22 -2.91 -17.08
N VAL A 265 -49.46 -3.81 -16.11
CA VAL A 265 -48.53 -4.05 -14.99
C VAL A 265 -47.27 -4.75 -15.49
N LEU A 266 -47.41 -5.72 -16.41
CA LEU A 266 -46.29 -6.43 -17.01
C LEU A 266 -45.40 -5.51 -17.86
N GLU A 267 -45.99 -4.64 -18.68
CA GLU A 267 -45.28 -3.63 -19.48
C GLU A 267 -44.44 -2.72 -18.59
N ARG A 268 -45.03 -2.22 -17.49
CA ARG A 268 -44.33 -1.35 -16.54
C ARG A 268 -43.17 -2.08 -15.85
N MET A 269 -43.35 -3.33 -15.46
CA MET A 269 -42.24 -4.15 -14.94
C MET A 269 -41.14 -4.37 -15.97
N CYS A 270 -41.48 -4.58 -17.25
CA CYS A 270 -40.49 -4.74 -18.32
C CYS A 270 -39.70 -3.45 -18.53
N GLU A 271 -40.35 -2.29 -18.50
CA GLU A 271 -39.70 -0.98 -18.54
C GLU A 271 -38.77 -0.77 -17.34
N ASP A 272 -39.22 -1.07 -16.13
CA ASP A 272 -38.41 -0.97 -14.91
C ASP A 272 -37.19 -1.90 -14.97
N LYS A 273 -37.37 -3.14 -15.44
CA LYS A 273 -36.26 -4.09 -15.66
C LYS A 273 -35.29 -3.59 -16.72
N GLN A 274 -35.76 -3.00 -17.81
CA GLN A 274 -34.92 -2.46 -18.85
C GLN A 274 -34.09 -1.27 -18.34
N GLN A 275 -34.70 -0.39 -17.54
CA GLN A 275 -33.99 0.72 -16.90
C GLN A 275 -32.93 0.22 -15.91
N LEU A 276 -33.26 -0.82 -15.13
CA LEU A 276 -32.32 -1.44 -14.20
C LEU A 276 -31.13 -2.04 -14.96
N ILE A 277 -31.37 -2.78 -16.04
CA ILE A 277 -30.32 -3.35 -16.89
C ILE A 277 -29.41 -2.24 -17.43
N SER A 278 -29.97 -1.17 -18.00
CA SER A 278 -29.17 -0.05 -18.50
C SER A 278 -28.37 0.66 -17.40
N SER A 279 -28.91 0.74 -16.17
CA SER A 279 -28.16 1.29 -15.03
C SER A 279 -26.99 0.40 -14.60
N LEU A 280 -27.18 -0.92 -14.63
CA LEU A 280 -26.16 -1.90 -14.30
C LEU A 280 -25.06 -1.94 -15.37
N GLU A 281 -25.42 -1.88 -16.65
CA GLU A 281 -24.47 -1.78 -17.77
C GLU A 281 -23.59 -0.54 -17.65
N LYS A 282 -24.19 0.62 -17.34
CA LYS A 282 -23.44 1.86 -17.12
C LYS A 282 -22.46 1.73 -15.95
N ARG A 283 -22.90 1.15 -14.83
CA ARG A 283 -22.03 0.91 -13.66
C ARG A 283 -20.91 -0.08 -13.98
N LEU A 284 -21.18 -1.11 -14.78
CA LEU A 284 -20.18 -2.07 -15.25
C LEU A 284 -19.12 -1.39 -16.12
N MET A 285 -19.53 -0.48 -17.01
CA MET A 285 -18.61 0.34 -17.82
C MET A 285 -17.75 1.28 -16.95
N GLU A 286 -18.34 1.94 -15.96
CA GLU A 286 -17.58 2.81 -15.05
C GLU A 286 -16.53 2.01 -14.25
N ILE A 287 -16.91 0.82 -13.75
CA ILE A 287 -15.99 -0.06 -13.04
C ILE A 287 -14.88 -0.55 -13.97
N SER A 288 -15.20 -1.01 -15.18
CA SER A 288 -14.17 -1.50 -16.12
C SER A 288 -13.17 -0.40 -16.50
N GLU A 289 -13.64 0.84 -16.69
CA GLU A 289 -12.77 1.99 -16.97
C GLU A 289 -11.86 2.31 -15.78
N THR A 290 -12.39 2.28 -14.54
CA THR A 290 -11.56 2.49 -13.34
C THR A 290 -10.51 1.38 -13.19
N LEU A 291 -10.87 0.14 -13.49
CA LEU A 291 -9.98 -1.01 -13.40
C LEU A 291 -8.85 -0.91 -14.44
N GLN A 292 -9.17 -0.45 -15.65
CA GLN A 292 -8.19 -0.16 -16.69
C GLN A 292 -7.22 0.95 -16.25
N ARG A 293 -7.73 2.07 -15.71
CA ARG A 293 -6.89 3.15 -15.18
C ARG A 293 -5.95 2.69 -14.06
N VAL A 294 -6.44 1.83 -13.16
CA VAL A 294 -5.62 1.25 -12.07
C VAL A 294 -4.56 0.31 -12.64
N ARG A 295 -4.90 -0.53 -13.62
CA ARG A 295 -3.94 -1.40 -14.30
C ARG A 295 -2.81 -0.60 -14.95
N ASP A 296 -3.14 0.46 -15.68
CA ASP A 296 -2.14 1.28 -16.38
C ASP A 296 -1.20 1.98 -15.39
N ALA A 297 -1.76 2.55 -14.31
CA ALA A 297 -0.97 3.16 -13.24
C ALA A 297 -0.09 2.14 -12.48
N PHE A 298 -0.55 0.88 -12.34
CA PHE A 298 0.26 -0.18 -11.76
C PHE A 298 1.44 -0.55 -12.65
N ILE A 299 1.22 -0.68 -13.97
CA ILE A 299 2.29 -0.97 -14.93
C ILE A 299 3.35 0.15 -14.88
N GLU A 300 2.93 1.42 -14.89
CA GLU A 300 3.85 2.56 -14.79
C GLU A 300 4.66 2.57 -13.49
N LYS A 301 4.03 2.25 -12.36
CA LYS A 301 4.75 2.13 -11.08
C LYS A 301 5.71 0.94 -11.06
N SER A 302 5.34 -0.17 -11.67
CA SER A 302 6.18 -1.36 -11.77
C SER A 302 7.45 -1.07 -12.57
N THR A 303 7.32 -0.41 -13.73
CA THR A 303 8.48 -0.03 -14.55
C THR A 303 9.37 0.99 -13.84
N HIS A 304 8.79 1.94 -13.11
CA HIS A 304 9.56 2.88 -12.28
C HIS A 304 10.33 2.18 -11.15
N LEU A 305 9.71 1.19 -10.50
CA LEU A 305 10.38 0.39 -9.46
C LEU A 305 11.54 -0.43 -10.03
N GLU A 306 11.35 -1.06 -11.19
CA GLU A 306 12.44 -1.78 -11.88
C GLU A 306 13.61 -0.85 -12.24
N ALA A 307 13.30 0.37 -12.70
CA ALA A 307 14.33 1.36 -13.00
C ALA A 307 15.11 1.80 -11.74
N LEU A 308 14.42 2.01 -10.62
CA LEU A 308 15.04 2.33 -9.34
C LEU A 308 15.90 1.17 -8.81
N GLN A 309 15.41 -0.07 -8.92
CA GLN A 309 16.15 -1.27 -8.54
C GLN A 309 17.48 -1.34 -9.30
N LYS A 310 17.42 -1.15 -10.62
CA LYS A 310 18.62 -1.14 -11.46
C LYS A 310 19.61 -0.05 -11.08
N ALA A 311 19.11 1.17 -10.79
CA ALA A 311 19.96 2.27 -10.34
C ALA A 311 20.63 1.99 -8.98
N ALA A 312 19.91 1.35 -8.06
CA ALA A 312 20.47 0.94 -6.77
C ALA A 312 21.55 -0.14 -6.94
N ASP A 313 21.33 -1.13 -7.81
CA ASP A 313 22.32 -2.17 -8.12
C ASP A 313 23.59 -1.57 -8.74
N ASP A 314 23.43 -0.62 -9.67
CA ASP A 314 24.55 0.08 -10.30
C ASP A 314 25.33 0.93 -9.28
N GLN A 315 24.62 1.60 -8.35
CA GLN A 315 25.26 2.31 -7.24
C GLN A 315 26.04 1.36 -6.31
N SER A 316 25.46 0.19 -6.01
CA SER A 316 26.12 -0.82 -5.17
C SER A 316 27.41 -1.34 -5.80
N ARG A 317 27.37 -1.65 -7.11
CA ARG A 317 28.58 -2.02 -7.87
C ARG A 317 29.63 -0.91 -7.88
N SER A 318 29.20 0.34 -8.04
CA SER A 318 30.14 1.48 -7.98
C SER A 318 30.79 1.60 -6.61
N MET A 319 30.05 1.36 -5.54
CA MET A 319 30.57 1.43 -4.17
C MET A 319 31.58 0.30 -3.91
N GLU A 320 31.29 -0.91 -4.38
CA GLU A 320 32.19 -2.06 -4.31
C GLU A 320 33.50 -1.81 -5.05
N ASN A 321 33.44 -1.20 -6.24
CA ASN A 321 34.65 -0.80 -6.98
C ASN A 321 35.50 0.22 -6.22
N VAL A 322 34.88 1.20 -5.56
CA VAL A 322 35.60 2.20 -4.74
C VAL A 322 36.25 1.53 -3.53
N LEU A 323 35.56 0.59 -2.88
CA LEU A 323 36.13 -0.19 -1.77
C LEU A 323 37.35 -1.00 -2.22
N HIS A 324 37.27 -1.70 -3.35
CA HIS A 324 38.40 -2.44 -3.89
C HIS A 324 39.60 -1.52 -4.19
N GLN A 325 39.36 -0.33 -4.77
CA GLN A 325 40.41 0.65 -5.00
C GLN A 325 41.02 1.17 -3.68
N SER A 326 40.20 1.40 -2.65
CA SER A 326 40.69 1.79 -1.32
C SER A 326 41.61 0.73 -0.74
N ASP A 327 41.22 -0.55 -0.82
CA ASP A 327 42.02 -1.67 -0.33
C ASP A 327 43.36 -1.79 -1.07
N GLU A 328 43.38 -1.56 -2.38
CA GLU A 328 44.63 -1.52 -3.15
C GLU A 328 45.53 -0.37 -2.72
N LYS A 329 44.98 0.83 -2.52
CA LYS A 329 45.76 1.99 -2.03
C LYS A 329 46.26 1.78 -0.61
N ASP A 330 45.48 1.16 0.27
CA ASP A 330 45.93 0.84 1.63
C ASP A 330 47.09 -0.16 1.64
N LYS A 331 47.06 -1.16 0.75
CA LYS A 331 48.20 -2.08 0.53
C LYS A 331 49.44 -1.34 0.02
N GLU A 332 49.26 -0.40 -0.91
CA GLU A 332 50.35 0.43 -1.44
C GLU A 332 50.96 1.34 -0.36
N ILE A 333 50.11 2.00 0.44
CA ILE A 333 50.52 2.81 1.59
C ILE A 333 51.29 1.96 2.60
N ALA A 334 50.83 0.74 2.90
CA ALA A 334 51.54 -0.17 3.79
C ALA A 334 52.94 -0.53 3.24
N SER A 335 53.04 -0.85 1.95
CA SER A 335 54.32 -1.13 1.28
C SER A 335 55.28 0.08 1.33
N LEU A 336 54.78 1.29 1.07
CA LEU A 336 55.59 2.51 1.13
C LEU A 336 56.04 2.83 2.56
N LYS A 337 55.19 2.64 3.56
CA LYS A 337 55.56 2.76 4.99
C LYS A 337 56.67 1.78 5.36
N ASP A 338 56.61 0.55 4.88
CA ASP A 338 57.64 -0.46 5.07
C ASP A 338 58.96 -0.12 4.39
N GLN A 339 58.93 0.49 3.20
CA GLN A 339 60.13 0.98 2.53
C GLN A 339 60.76 2.17 3.26
N LEU A 340 59.95 3.10 3.76
CA LEU A 340 60.40 4.23 4.56
C LEU A 340 61.03 3.78 5.88
N SER A 341 60.47 2.79 6.56
CA SER A 341 61.04 2.24 7.80
C SER A 341 62.41 1.58 7.56
N LYS A 342 62.55 0.83 6.45
CA LYS A 342 63.83 0.25 6.02
C LYS A 342 64.89 1.31 5.68
N LEU A 343 64.50 2.42 5.02
CA LEU A 343 65.39 3.55 4.73
C LEU A 343 65.80 4.31 6.00
N SER A 344 64.87 4.50 6.94
CA SER A 344 65.14 5.12 8.25
C SER A 344 66.12 4.28 9.08
N GLN A 345 66.01 2.95 9.06
CA GLN A 345 66.97 2.08 9.74
C GLN A 345 68.37 2.17 9.10
N LYS A 346 68.46 2.29 7.77
CA LYS A 346 69.73 2.43 7.04
C LYS A 346 70.47 3.75 7.33
N THR A 347 69.77 4.82 7.69
CA THR A 347 70.35 6.13 8.02
C THR A 347 70.77 6.29 9.49
N SER A 348 70.33 5.39 10.38
CA SER A 348 70.64 5.43 11.82
C SER A 348 71.98 4.77 12.21
N VAL A 349 72.67 4.10 11.27
CA VAL A 349 73.96 3.45 11.55
C VAL A 349 75.12 4.39 11.20
N LYS A 350 75.75 4.92 12.27
CA LYS A 350 76.98 5.73 12.39
C LYS A 350 76.78 7.23 12.64
N LYS A 351 76.49 7.57 13.90
CA LYS A 351 77.05 8.77 14.54
C LYS A 351 78.02 8.35 15.65
N THR A 352 79.29 8.14 15.29
CA THR A 352 80.38 8.19 16.27
C THR A 352 80.77 9.65 16.48
N LYS A 353 80.71 10.09 17.75
CA LYS A 353 81.15 11.40 18.21
C LYS A 353 82.61 11.65 17.79
N LYS A 354 82.85 12.58 16.87
CA LYS A 354 84.16 13.24 16.67
C LYS A 354 83.94 14.74 16.46
N GLY A 355 84.68 15.54 17.22
CA GLY A 355 84.46 16.97 17.45
C GLY A 355 84.57 17.87 16.22
N LEU A 356 83.80 18.96 16.26
CA LEU A 356 83.51 19.89 15.15
C LEU A 356 84.41 21.15 15.12
N PHE A 357 85.59 21.13 15.77
CA PHE A 357 86.46 22.33 15.86
C PHE A 357 87.92 22.14 15.42
N ALA A 358 88.25 21.11 14.63
CA ALA A 358 89.66 20.84 14.29
C ALA A 358 90.20 21.50 13.01
N ASN A 359 89.37 22.04 12.09
CA ASN A 359 89.86 22.47 10.76
C ASN A 359 89.45 23.89 10.37
N LEU A 360 89.69 24.88 11.25
CA LEU A 360 89.44 26.30 10.97
C LEU A 360 90.71 27.16 11.06
N LYS A 361 91.86 26.55 10.75
CA LYS A 361 93.14 27.25 10.51
C LYS A 361 93.81 26.65 9.30
N ASP A 362 93.72 27.40 8.20
CA ASP A 362 94.57 27.41 7.00
C ASP A 362 93.76 27.32 5.71
N ALA A 363 93.35 28.50 5.23
CA ALA A 363 93.49 28.92 3.83
C ALA A 363 92.74 30.25 3.63
N VAL A 364 93.36 31.34 4.06
CA VAL A 364 93.09 32.67 3.52
C VAL A 364 93.71 32.71 2.12
N ALA A 365 92.90 32.83 1.07
CA ALA A 365 93.25 33.52 -0.17
C ALA A 365 91.99 33.80 -1.02
N SER A 366 91.51 35.03 -0.93
CA SER A 366 90.64 35.70 -1.93
C SER A 366 91.53 36.36 -3.01
N PRO A 367 91.04 37.00 -4.10
CA PRO A 367 89.80 36.89 -4.89
C PRO A 367 90.09 36.76 -6.42
N ARG A 368 89.06 36.52 -7.27
CA ARG A 368 88.83 37.35 -8.47
C ARG A 368 87.51 37.05 -9.22
N LYS A 369 86.94 38.16 -9.71
CA LYS A 369 85.73 38.38 -10.51
C LYS A 369 85.76 37.64 -11.85
N HIS A 370 84.58 37.28 -12.40
CA HIS A 370 84.12 37.76 -13.71
C HIS A 370 82.61 37.54 -13.93
N GLN A 371 82.04 38.42 -14.76
CA GLN A 371 80.65 38.66 -15.11
C GLN A 371 80.13 37.77 -16.27
N THR A 372 78.82 37.94 -16.54
CA THR A 372 78.06 37.71 -17.80
C THR A 372 77.43 36.32 -17.93
N GLY A 373 76.16 36.15 -18.29
CA GLY A 373 75.05 37.05 -18.58
C GLY A 373 73.87 36.29 -19.21
N ARG A 374 72.66 36.90 -19.22
CA ARG A 374 71.47 36.64 -20.08
C ARG A 374 70.77 35.27 -19.97
N ASN A 375 69.45 35.09 -20.12
CA ASN A 375 68.29 35.96 -20.34
C ASN A 375 66.99 35.14 -20.15
N THR A 376 65.95 35.78 -19.59
CA THR A 376 64.50 35.71 -19.93
C THR A 376 63.78 34.35 -20.11
N ARG A 377 62.66 34.15 -19.39
CA ARG A 377 61.30 34.37 -19.96
C ARG A 377 60.20 34.40 -18.89
N LEU A 378 59.46 35.50 -18.87
CA LEU A 378 58.10 35.64 -18.35
C LEU A 378 57.13 34.75 -19.16
N ALA A 379 56.14 34.16 -18.50
CA ALA A 379 54.81 33.99 -19.08
C ALA A 379 53.76 33.94 -17.96
N ALA A 380 52.91 34.95 -17.95
CA ALA A 380 51.74 35.10 -17.10
C ALA A 380 50.54 34.33 -17.69
N ALA A 381 49.63 33.92 -16.80
CA ALA A 381 48.26 33.57 -17.12
C ALA A 381 47.50 34.80 -17.70
N PRO A 382 46.32 34.64 -18.33
CA PRO A 382 45.09 34.47 -17.55
C PRO A 382 44.00 33.56 -18.16
N ASN A 383 43.07 33.15 -17.29
CA ASN A 383 41.72 32.63 -17.56
C ASN A 383 40.87 33.64 -18.39
N PRO A 384 39.75 33.23 -19.00
CA PRO A 384 38.54 32.73 -18.32
C PRO A 384 38.33 31.22 -18.42
#